data_AF-A0A9D4UVR1-F1
#
_entry.id   AF-A0A9D4UVR1-F1
#
_cell.length_a   1.000
_cell.length_b   1.000
_cell.length_c   1.000
_cell.angle_alpha   90.00
_cell.angle_beta   90.00
_cell.angle_gamma   90.00
#
_symmetry.space_group_name_H-M   'P 1'
#
loop_
_entity.id
_entity.type
_entity.pdbx_description
1 polymer ?
#
loop_
_entity_poly.entity_id
_entity_poly.type
_entity_poly.pdbx_seq_one_letter_code
_entity_poly.pdbx_strand_id
1 'polypeptide(L)'
;MADCIPSDGDLILAGRDDRYGGFIVDSTSLPSDPSTFLENLRHSLLQWKSQSKKGIWLKLPIENVDLVPLAVKEGFCYHHAEKDYLMLTLWIAETPSTLPSNASHQVGVGAMVINDENKVLVVQEQTGPTKGSGVWKMPTGAVLQGEDIKDAVQREVKEETGVDAELVEILGVRQAHDVSFGKSDLFFLCLLRPLPSDISVEESEIAAAEWISLDDYRSQEFNTKSSLLTRIADMVAASLKGEYKGFGAEALSFGFRNSGSYFYHNINDINSYLEQKKSTS
;
A
#
# COMPACT_ATOMS: atom_id res chain seq x y z
N MET A 1 -34.94 -48.84 6.52
CA MET A 1 -34.35 -47.67 5.85
C MET A 1 -32.98 -47.52 6.46
N ALA A 2 -31.93 -47.79 5.69
CA ALA A 2 -30.57 -47.69 6.15
C ALA A 2 -30.14 -46.23 6.01
N ASP A 3 -29.85 -45.58 7.14
CA ASP A 3 -29.23 -44.26 7.15
C ASP A 3 -27.87 -44.36 6.45
N CYS A 4 -27.72 -43.63 5.35
CA CYS A 4 -26.44 -43.48 4.68
C CYS A 4 -25.57 -42.59 5.57
N ILE A 5 -24.62 -43.20 6.27
CA ILE A 5 -23.53 -42.46 6.93
C ILE A 5 -22.76 -41.74 5.82
N PRO A 6 -22.64 -40.40 5.84
CA PRO A 6 -21.81 -39.68 4.88
C PRO A 6 -20.39 -40.24 4.92
N SER A 7 -19.76 -40.36 3.76
CA SER A 7 -18.36 -40.78 3.73
C SER A 7 -17.50 -39.73 4.45
N ASP A 8 -16.40 -40.12 5.10
CA ASP A 8 -15.51 -39.15 5.81
C ASP A 8 -15.04 -37.97 4.93
N GLY A 9 -15.10 -38.12 3.59
CA GLY A 9 -14.81 -37.04 2.64
C GLY A 9 -15.86 -35.94 2.55
N ASP A 10 -17.11 -36.19 2.94
CA ASP A 10 -18.23 -35.24 2.83
C ASP A 10 -18.29 -34.23 4.00
N LEU A 11 -17.53 -34.50 5.08
CA LEU A 11 -17.50 -33.69 6.31
C LEU A 11 -16.29 -32.74 6.37
N ILE A 12 -15.37 -32.81 5.42
CA ILE A 12 -14.15 -32.00 5.42
C ILE A 12 -14.33 -30.78 4.52
N LEU A 13 -14.05 -29.60 5.06
CA LEU A 13 -14.05 -28.37 4.28
C LEU A 13 -12.94 -28.44 3.22
N ALA A 14 -13.33 -28.24 1.96
CA ALA A 14 -12.40 -28.21 0.85
C ALA A 14 -11.44 -27.02 0.97
N GLY A 15 -10.29 -27.13 0.30
CA GLY A 15 -9.25 -26.13 0.35
C GLY A 15 -7.94 -26.62 -0.26
N ARG A 16 -6.86 -25.91 0.04
CA ARG A 16 -5.52 -26.22 -0.49
C ARG A 16 -4.44 -25.96 0.55
N ASP A 17 -3.34 -26.66 0.39
CA ASP A 17 -2.14 -26.40 1.18
C ASP A 17 -1.46 -25.09 0.78
N ASP A 18 -0.93 -24.38 1.77
CA ASP A 18 0.02 -23.29 1.54
C ASP A 18 1.47 -23.81 1.52
N ARG A 19 2.42 -22.92 1.20
CA ARG A 19 3.85 -23.29 1.07
C ARG A 19 4.56 -23.55 2.40
N TYR A 20 3.91 -23.30 3.52
CA TYR A 20 4.48 -23.30 4.87
C TYR A 20 3.86 -24.37 5.78
N GLY A 21 3.06 -25.28 5.20
CA GLY A 21 2.36 -26.34 5.93
C GLY A 21 1.08 -25.86 6.61
N GLY A 22 0.52 -24.73 6.19
CA GLY A 22 -0.83 -24.30 6.52
C GLY A 22 -1.86 -24.80 5.49
N PHE A 23 -3.12 -24.48 5.74
CA PHE A 23 -4.27 -24.85 4.92
C PHE A 23 -5.16 -23.63 4.68
N ILE A 24 -5.56 -23.42 3.43
CA ILE A 24 -6.46 -22.34 3.01
C ILE A 24 -7.79 -22.97 2.62
N VAL A 25 -8.82 -22.70 3.41
CA VAL A 25 -10.18 -23.17 3.15
C VAL A 25 -10.73 -22.50 1.89
N ASP A 26 -11.37 -23.29 1.04
CA ASP A 26 -12.08 -22.79 -0.12
C ASP A 26 -13.39 -22.14 0.31
N SER A 27 -13.47 -20.82 0.16
CA SER A 27 -14.64 -20.03 0.54
C SER A 27 -15.86 -20.31 -0.34
N THR A 28 -15.68 -20.89 -1.53
CA THR A 28 -16.79 -21.14 -2.47
C THR A 28 -17.55 -22.44 -2.18
N SER A 29 -16.97 -23.31 -1.35
CA SER A 29 -17.53 -24.61 -0.98
C SER A 29 -18.04 -24.65 0.47
N LEU A 30 -18.24 -23.50 1.11
CA LEU A 30 -18.69 -23.45 2.49
C LEU A 30 -20.16 -23.87 2.60
N PRO A 31 -20.52 -24.74 3.56
CA PRO A 31 -21.92 -25.02 3.85
C PRO A 31 -22.67 -23.73 4.22
N SER A 32 -23.82 -23.51 3.58
CA SER A 32 -24.67 -22.35 3.87
C SER A 32 -25.40 -22.48 5.22
N ASP A 33 -25.66 -23.71 5.67
CA ASP A 33 -26.26 -23.98 6.96
C ASP A 33 -25.21 -23.86 8.09
N PRO A 34 -25.44 -22.99 9.11
CA PRO A 34 -24.47 -22.76 10.17
C PRO A 34 -24.14 -24.00 11.02
N SER A 35 -25.10 -24.89 11.25
CA SER A 35 -24.87 -26.12 12.02
C SER A 35 -23.97 -27.09 11.26
N THR A 36 -24.25 -27.28 9.97
CA THR A 36 -23.46 -28.09 9.05
C THR A 36 -22.04 -27.53 8.91
N PHE A 37 -21.90 -26.21 8.76
CA PHE A 37 -20.59 -25.56 8.73
C PHE A 37 -19.77 -25.84 10.01
N LEU A 38 -20.39 -25.72 11.18
CA LEU A 38 -19.70 -25.94 12.45
C LEU A 38 -19.24 -27.39 12.62
N GLU A 39 -20.09 -28.36 12.25
CA GLU A 39 -19.74 -29.77 12.26
C GLU A 39 -18.55 -30.04 11.33
N ASN A 40 -18.65 -29.58 10.07
CA ASN A 40 -17.59 -29.76 9.09
C ASN A 40 -16.29 -29.08 9.53
N LEU A 41 -16.35 -27.89 10.10
CA LEU A 41 -15.18 -27.18 10.63
C LEU A 41 -14.48 -27.99 11.72
N ARG A 42 -15.22 -28.56 12.67
CA ARG A 42 -14.65 -29.38 13.75
C ARG A 42 -13.99 -30.65 13.23
N HIS A 43 -14.65 -31.36 12.31
CA HIS A 43 -14.07 -32.55 11.67
C HIS A 43 -12.79 -32.18 10.90
N SER A 44 -12.82 -31.06 10.17
CA SER A 44 -11.67 -30.55 9.42
C SER A 44 -10.49 -30.20 10.32
N LEU A 45 -10.72 -29.53 11.45
CA LEU A 45 -9.66 -29.18 12.41
C LEU A 45 -8.96 -30.42 12.98
N LEU A 46 -9.72 -31.48 13.31
CA LEU A 46 -9.15 -32.75 13.77
C LEU A 46 -8.28 -33.40 12.68
N GLN A 47 -8.78 -33.44 11.44
CA GLN A 47 -8.04 -33.99 10.32
C GLN A 47 -6.76 -33.19 10.05
N TRP A 48 -6.85 -31.86 9.93
CA TRP A 48 -5.69 -31.00 9.68
C TRP A 48 -4.65 -31.11 10.79
N LYS A 49 -5.08 -31.27 12.05
CA LYS A 49 -4.17 -31.55 13.17
C LYS A 49 -3.44 -32.89 12.99
N SER A 50 -4.15 -33.96 12.60
CA SER A 50 -3.52 -35.27 12.32
C SER A 50 -2.54 -35.22 11.13
N GLN A 51 -2.78 -34.32 10.18
CA GLN A 51 -1.93 -34.06 9.02
C GLN A 51 -0.80 -33.07 9.31
N SER A 52 -0.59 -32.70 10.59
CA SER A 52 0.44 -31.75 11.00
C SER A 52 0.34 -30.38 10.31
N LYS A 53 -0.87 -29.95 9.93
CA LYS A 53 -1.09 -28.59 9.44
C LYS A 53 -0.89 -27.58 10.58
N LYS A 54 -0.53 -26.35 10.22
CA LYS A 54 -0.21 -25.29 11.19
C LYS A 54 -1.22 -24.14 11.15
N GLY A 55 -1.07 -23.23 10.20
CA GLY A 55 -1.97 -22.08 10.05
C GLY A 55 -3.17 -22.43 9.18
N ILE A 56 -4.37 -22.22 9.69
CA ILE A 56 -5.63 -22.38 8.96
C ILE A 56 -6.15 -21.01 8.59
N TRP A 57 -6.40 -20.79 7.30
CA TRP A 57 -6.94 -19.56 6.75
C TRP A 57 -8.38 -19.78 6.33
N LEU A 58 -9.29 -18.95 6.83
CA LEU A 58 -10.71 -19.00 6.54
C LEU A 58 -11.17 -17.64 6.03
N LYS A 59 -11.39 -17.55 4.71
CA LYS A 59 -12.03 -16.39 4.08
C LYS A 59 -13.54 -16.58 4.14
N LEU A 60 -14.23 -15.66 4.81
CA LEU A 60 -15.69 -15.62 4.86
C LEU A 60 -16.19 -14.41 4.05
N PRO A 61 -16.86 -14.64 2.90
CA PRO A 61 -17.59 -13.58 2.20
C PRO A 61 -18.61 -12.91 3.12
N ILE A 62 -18.96 -11.65 2.82
CA ILE A 62 -19.86 -10.84 3.64
C ILE A 62 -21.26 -11.48 3.78
N GLU A 63 -21.71 -12.22 2.75
CA GLU A 63 -22.93 -13.01 2.76
C GLU A 63 -22.91 -14.19 3.75
N ASN A 64 -21.73 -14.60 4.24
CA ASN A 64 -21.54 -15.66 5.22
C ASN A 64 -21.21 -15.11 6.62
N VAL A 65 -21.61 -13.87 6.94
CA VAL A 65 -21.33 -13.23 8.23
C VAL A 65 -21.81 -14.05 9.44
N ASP A 66 -22.90 -14.81 9.27
CA ASP A 66 -23.46 -15.67 10.33
C ASP A 66 -22.53 -16.82 10.74
N LEU A 67 -21.52 -17.15 9.91
CA LEU A 67 -20.51 -18.16 10.22
C LEU A 67 -19.37 -17.61 11.08
N VAL A 68 -19.19 -16.28 11.14
CA VAL A 68 -18.09 -15.64 11.88
C VAL A 68 -18.12 -15.99 13.37
N PRO A 69 -19.25 -15.87 14.10
CA PRO A 69 -19.28 -16.22 15.52
C PRO A 69 -18.98 -17.70 15.78
N LEU A 70 -19.28 -18.58 14.83
CA LEU A 70 -19.00 -20.01 14.93
C LEU A 70 -17.50 -20.27 14.80
N ALA A 71 -16.85 -19.71 13.78
CA ALA A 71 -15.41 -19.83 13.61
C ALA A 71 -14.63 -19.27 14.81
N VAL A 72 -15.03 -18.09 15.32
CA VAL A 72 -14.37 -17.47 16.48
C VAL A 72 -14.50 -18.34 17.74
N LYS A 73 -15.64 -19.00 17.95
CA LYS A 73 -15.82 -19.94 19.08
C LYS A 73 -14.91 -21.17 18.99
N GLU A 74 -14.54 -21.58 17.77
CA GLU A 74 -13.56 -22.65 17.53
C GLU A 74 -12.10 -22.13 17.59
N GLY A 75 -11.89 -20.88 17.98
CA GLY A 75 -10.57 -20.30 18.26
C GLY A 75 -9.99 -19.46 17.11
N PHE A 76 -10.71 -19.27 16.01
CA PHE A 76 -10.24 -18.38 14.95
C PHE A 76 -10.18 -16.93 15.43
N CYS A 77 -9.12 -16.23 15.03
CA CYS A 77 -8.93 -14.80 15.26
C CYS A 77 -9.09 -14.02 13.95
N TYR A 78 -9.51 -12.76 14.04
CA TYR A 78 -9.52 -11.87 12.89
C TYR A 78 -8.10 -11.54 12.44
N HIS A 79 -7.85 -11.60 11.14
CA HIS A 79 -6.59 -11.19 10.55
C HIS A 79 -6.73 -9.87 9.78
N HIS A 80 -7.64 -9.83 8.80
CA HIS A 80 -7.92 -8.63 8.01
C HIS A 80 -9.33 -8.69 7.41
N ALA A 81 -9.83 -7.57 6.91
CA ALA A 81 -11.09 -7.49 6.19
C ALA A 81 -10.90 -6.64 4.94
N GLU A 82 -11.66 -6.96 3.91
CA GLU A 82 -11.92 -6.11 2.75
C GLU A 82 -13.41 -5.75 2.73
N LYS A 83 -13.84 -4.96 1.74
CA LYS A 83 -15.25 -4.51 1.64
C LYS A 83 -16.25 -5.67 1.61
N ASP A 84 -15.86 -6.82 1.07
CA ASP A 84 -16.72 -7.96 0.75
C ASP A 84 -16.35 -9.25 1.49
N TYR A 85 -15.32 -9.26 2.36
CA TYR A 85 -14.97 -10.44 3.13
C TYR A 85 -14.21 -10.16 4.44
N LEU A 86 -14.28 -11.11 5.36
CA LEU A 86 -13.43 -11.20 6.54
C LEU A 86 -12.45 -12.37 6.41
N MET A 87 -11.16 -12.13 6.62
CA MET A 87 -10.16 -13.18 6.77
C MET A 87 -9.96 -13.51 8.24
N LEU A 88 -10.16 -14.77 8.58
CA LEU A 88 -9.84 -15.33 9.88
C LEU A 88 -8.68 -16.30 9.79
N THR A 89 -7.94 -16.42 10.89
CA THR A 89 -6.84 -17.36 11.01
C THR A 89 -6.87 -18.11 12.33
N LEU A 90 -6.44 -19.36 12.31
CA LEU A 90 -6.22 -20.18 13.50
C LEU A 90 -4.87 -20.89 13.38
N TRP A 91 -4.06 -20.83 14.43
CA TRP A 91 -2.83 -21.63 14.52
C TRP A 91 -3.10 -22.89 15.36
N ILE A 92 -3.10 -24.07 14.73
CA ILE A 92 -3.45 -25.34 15.39
C ILE A 92 -2.24 -26.16 15.87
N ALA A 93 -1.03 -25.73 15.55
CA ALA A 93 0.20 -26.39 15.99
C ALA A 93 0.63 -25.96 17.41
N GLU A 94 1.35 -26.83 18.11
CA GLU A 94 1.85 -26.55 19.47
C GLU A 94 3.03 -25.56 19.51
N THR A 95 3.66 -25.30 18.36
CA THR A 95 4.73 -24.31 18.23
C THR A 95 4.17 -22.89 18.29
N PRO A 96 5.00 -21.87 18.59
CA PRO A 96 4.59 -20.48 18.41
C PRO A 96 4.06 -20.21 16.99
N SER A 97 3.04 -19.37 16.89
CA SER A 97 2.48 -18.99 15.60
C SER A 97 3.50 -18.22 14.77
N THR A 98 3.67 -18.64 13.51
CA THR A 98 4.47 -17.92 12.52
C THR A 98 3.60 -17.34 11.41
N LEU A 99 2.29 -17.20 11.65
CA LEU A 99 1.42 -16.50 10.71
C LEU A 99 1.87 -15.04 10.61
N PRO A 100 2.00 -14.49 9.39
CA PRO A 100 2.32 -13.09 9.25
C PRO A 100 1.21 -12.23 9.87
N SER A 101 1.58 -11.07 10.39
CA SER A 101 0.59 -10.06 10.76
C SER A 101 -0.01 -9.43 9.51
N ASN A 102 -1.19 -8.82 9.67
CA ASN A 102 -1.79 -7.99 8.63
C ASN A 102 -0.95 -6.74 8.32
N ALA A 103 -1.27 -6.07 7.21
CA ALA A 103 -0.70 -4.80 6.79
C ALA A 103 -0.55 -3.84 7.98
N SER A 104 0.70 -3.44 8.24
CA SER A 104 1.10 -2.62 9.37
C SER A 104 1.21 -1.13 9.02
N HIS A 105 1.37 -0.83 7.73
CA HIS A 105 1.59 0.52 7.24
C HIS A 105 0.47 0.94 6.29
N GLN A 106 0.11 2.21 6.38
CA GLN A 106 -0.46 2.97 5.28
C GLN A 106 0.68 3.54 4.44
N VAL A 107 0.41 3.77 3.16
CA VAL A 107 1.40 4.33 2.23
C VAL A 107 0.83 5.58 1.61
N GLY A 108 1.56 6.69 1.71
CA GLY A 108 1.23 7.96 1.09
C GLY A 108 2.36 8.47 0.18
N VAL A 109 2.01 9.39 -0.69
CA VAL A 109 2.92 10.07 -1.61
C VAL A 109 2.77 11.58 -1.50
N GLY A 110 3.85 12.30 -1.74
CA GLY A 110 3.85 13.75 -1.89
C GLY A 110 4.64 14.18 -3.11
N ALA A 111 4.11 15.16 -3.84
CA ALA A 111 4.63 15.56 -5.14
C ALA A 111 5.27 16.95 -5.11
N MET A 112 6.59 17.02 -5.23
CA MET A 112 7.27 18.26 -5.60
C MET A 112 7.32 18.33 -7.12
N VAL A 113 6.31 18.94 -7.75
CA VAL A 113 6.29 19.13 -9.21
C VAL A 113 6.98 20.43 -9.55
N ILE A 114 8.09 20.38 -10.30
CA ILE A 114 8.90 21.56 -10.65
C ILE A 114 8.87 21.80 -12.17
N ASN A 115 8.46 23.01 -12.57
CA ASN A 115 8.47 23.42 -13.97
C ASN A 115 9.82 24.02 -14.41
N ASP A 116 9.96 24.34 -15.70
CA ASP A 116 11.19 24.89 -16.28
C ASP A 116 11.57 26.29 -15.75
N GLU A 117 10.65 26.98 -15.08
CA GLU A 117 10.89 28.27 -14.40
C GLU A 117 11.33 28.08 -12.93
N ASN A 118 11.60 26.84 -12.49
CA ASN A 118 11.88 26.49 -11.08
C ASN A 118 10.75 26.87 -10.11
N LYS A 119 9.50 26.92 -10.60
CA LYS A 119 8.33 27.07 -9.75
C LYS A 119 7.79 25.70 -9.36
N VAL A 120 7.25 25.63 -8.15
CA VAL A 120 6.62 24.45 -7.58
C VAL A 120 5.09 24.55 -7.72
N LEU A 121 4.48 23.46 -8.15
CA LEU A 121 3.02 23.31 -8.14
C LEU A 121 2.56 23.08 -6.70
N VAL A 122 1.64 23.92 -6.25
CA VAL A 122 1.10 23.87 -4.89
C VAL A 122 -0.42 23.95 -4.91
N VAL A 123 -1.03 23.43 -3.85
CA VAL A 123 -2.47 23.39 -3.65
C VAL A 123 -2.85 24.00 -2.30
N GLN A 124 -4.08 24.49 -2.21
CA GLN A 124 -4.75 24.82 -0.94
C GLN A 124 -5.87 23.82 -0.70
N GLU A 125 -5.92 23.25 0.50
CA GLU A 125 -6.96 22.28 0.89
C GLU A 125 -8.35 22.94 0.90
N GLN A 126 -9.34 22.32 0.24
CA GLN A 126 -10.76 22.68 0.41
C GLN A 126 -11.36 22.07 1.68
N THR A 127 -10.80 20.95 2.13
CA THR A 127 -11.16 20.24 3.36
C THR A 127 -9.91 19.78 4.09
N GLY A 128 -9.79 20.05 5.39
CA GLY A 128 -8.65 19.60 6.17
C GLY A 128 -8.16 20.61 7.22
N PRO A 129 -7.05 20.29 7.91
CA PRO A 129 -6.49 21.11 8.99
C PRO A 129 -6.05 22.51 8.55
N THR A 130 -5.78 22.71 7.25
CA THR A 130 -5.34 24.00 6.70
C THR A 130 -6.38 24.70 5.84
N LYS A 131 -7.64 24.23 5.86
CA LYS A 131 -8.73 24.88 5.14
C LYS A 131 -8.82 26.35 5.56
N GLY A 132 -8.77 27.25 4.57
CA GLY A 132 -8.92 28.70 4.78
C GLY A 132 -7.76 29.38 5.51
N SER A 133 -6.64 28.68 5.75
CA SER A 133 -5.44 29.30 6.34
C SER A 133 -4.54 30.00 5.32
N GLY A 134 -4.79 29.79 4.03
CA GLY A 134 -3.96 30.31 2.93
C GLY A 134 -2.63 29.58 2.75
N VAL A 135 -2.43 28.45 3.44
CA VAL A 135 -1.19 27.66 3.34
C VAL A 135 -1.16 26.86 2.05
N TRP A 136 -0.12 27.07 1.27
CA TRP A 136 0.18 26.32 0.04
C TRP A 136 0.99 25.07 0.36
N LYS A 137 0.47 23.90 -0.03
CA LYS A 137 1.09 22.59 0.19
C LYS A 137 1.47 21.94 -1.14
N MET A 138 2.39 20.99 -1.08
CA MET A 138 2.58 20.05 -2.18
C MET A 138 1.33 19.14 -2.31
N PRO A 139 0.95 18.70 -3.52
CA PRO A 139 -0.07 17.65 -3.68
C PRO A 139 0.32 16.38 -2.92
N THR A 140 -0.65 15.74 -2.27
CA THR A 140 -0.41 14.53 -1.48
C THR A 140 -1.61 13.62 -1.46
N GLY A 141 -1.39 12.31 -1.49
CA GLY A 141 -2.48 11.37 -1.26
C GLY A 141 -2.02 9.97 -0.94
N ALA A 142 -2.97 9.04 -0.93
CA ALA A 142 -2.76 7.66 -0.51
C ALA A 142 -2.47 6.77 -1.72
N VAL A 143 -1.59 5.79 -1.54
CA VAL A 143 -1.38 4.74 -2.54
C VAL A 143 -2.48 3.71 -2.40
N LEU A 144 -3.20 3.44 -3.49
CA LEU A 144 -4.28 2.47 -3.50
C LEU A 144 -3.75 1.03 -3.52
N GLN A 145 -4.60 0.09 -3.12
CA GLN A 145 -4.23 -1.33 -3.12
C GLN A 145 -3.87 -1.80 -4.54
N GLY A 146 -2.64 -2.26 -4.72
CA GLY A 146 -2.13 -2.74 -6.01
C GLY A 146 -1.62 -1.64 -6.95
N GLU A 147 -1.57 -0.38 -6.50
CA GLU A 147 -1.05 0.76 -7.25
C GLU A 147 0.46 0.94 -7.03
N ASP A 148 1.20 1.28 -8.08
CA ASP A 148 2.62 1.62 -7.99
C ASP A 148 2.81 3.04 -7.41
N ILE A 149 3.88 3.26 -6.63
CA ILE A 149 4.19 4.58 -6.03
C ILE A 149 4.23 5.70 -7.08
N LYS A 150 4.85 5.43 -8.24
CA LYS A 150 4.93 6.40 -9.34
C LYS A 150 3.55 6.73 -9.91
N ASP A 151 2.68 5.73 -10.05
CA ASP A 151 1.37 5.90 -10.67
C ASP A 151 0.46 6.65 -9.70
N ALA A 152 0.54 6.31 -8.41
CA ALA A 152 -0.16 7.02 -7.34
C ALA A 152 0.20 8.51 -7.33
N VAL A 153 1.49 8.87 -7.32
CA VAL A 153 1.86 10.29 -7.23
C VAL A 153 1.48 11.07 -8.50
N GLN A 154 1.50 10.43 -9.67
CA GLN A 154 1.04 11.05 -10.92
C GLN A 154 -0.48 11.23 -10.93
N ARG A 155 -1.23 10.25 -10.43
CA ARG A 155 -2.69 10.32 -10.27
C ARG A 155 -3.08 11.46 -9.33
N GLU A 156 -2.48 11.53 -8.14
CA GLU A 156 -2.80 12.55 -7.13
C GLU A 156 -2.55 13.98 -7.66
N VAL A 157 -1.43 14.20 -8.36
CA VAL A 157 -1.16 15.50 -9.00
C VAL A 157 -2.25 15.84 -10.01
N LYS A 158 -2.65 14.88 -10.85
CA LYS A 158 -3.68 15.10 -11.86
C LYS A 158 -5.06 15.34 -11.27
N GLU A 159 -5.46 14.55 -10.28
CA GLU A 159 -6.76 14.67 -9.61
C GLU A 159 -6.90 16.02 -8.89
N GLU A 160 -5.86 16.46 -8.18
CA GLU A 160 -5.92 17.73 -7.47
C GLU A 160 -5.80 18.94 -8.43
N THR A 161 -4.89 18.90 -9.41
CA THR A 161 -4.48 20.11 -10.15
C THR A 161 -4.82 20.12 -11.64
N GLY A 162 -5.23 18.98 -12.19
CA GLY A 162 -5.40 18.76 -13.63
C GLY A 162 -4.09 18.65 -14.42
N VAL A 163 -2.93 18.81 -13.78
CA VAL A 163 -1.61 18.77 -14.43
C VAL A 163 -1.16 17.33 -14.60
N ASP A 164 -0.81 16.95 -15.83
CA ASP A 164 -0.10 15.70 -16.08
C ASP A 164 1.39 15.87 -15.72
N ALA A 165 1.96 14.93 -14.99
CA ALA A 165 3.36 15.00 -14.56
C ALA A 165 4.05 13.63 -14.61
N GLU A 166 5.36 13.62 -14.75
CA GLU A 166 6.18 12.41 -14.77
C GLU A 166 7.13 12.34 -13.57
N LEU A 167 7.23 11.15 -12.97
CA LEU A 167 8.18 10.88 -11.90
C LEU A 167 9.61 11.05 -12.43
N VAL A 168 10.36 11.93 -11.78
CA VAL A 168 11.81 12.05 -11.98
C VAL A 168 12.53 11.11 -11.02
N GLU A 169 12.27 11.25 -9.73
CA GLU A 169 12.91 10.46 -8.68
C GLU A 169 12.13 10.51 -7.35
N ILE A 170 12.26 9.47 -6.54
CA ILE A 170 11.88 9.50 -5.13
C ILE A 170 13.02 10.15 -4.36
N LEU A 171 12.77 11.31 -3.78
CA LEU A 171 13.75 12.07 -3.00
C LEU A 171 13.97 11.45 -1.62
N GLY A 172 12.94 10.85 -1.02
CA GLY A 172 13.09 10.22 0.28
C GLY A 172 11.82 9.55 0.78
N VAL A 173 11.95 8.83 1.88
CA VAL A 173 10.84 8.15 2.56
C VAL A 173 10.82 8.59 4.01
N ARG A 174 9.66 9.04 4.48
CA ARG A 174 9.39 9.30 5.89
C ARG A 174 8.63 8.12 6.47
N GLN A 175 8.99 7.71 7.68
CA GLN A 175 8.18 6.83 8.50
C GLN A 175 7.59 7.60 9.67
N ALA A 176 6.33 7.32 10.02
CA ALA A 176 5.73 7.71 11.29
C ALA A 176 4.95 6.55 11.91
N HIS A 177 4.77 6.60 13.22
CA HIS A 177 4.03 5.59 13.99
C HIS A 177 2.80 6.23 14.64
N ASP A 178 1.89 5.37 15.10
CA ASP A 178 0.68 5.76 15.80
C ASP A 178 -0.15 6.82 15.07
N VAL A 179 -0.29 6.65 13.75
CA VAL A 179 -1.16 7.46 12.89
C VAL A 179 -2.61 6.95 12.99
N SER A 180 -3.35 6.92 11.89
CA SER A 180 -4.73 6.42 11.86
C SER A 180 -4.82 4.98 12.39
N PHE A 181 -5.69 4.80 13.40
CA PHE A 181 -6.05 3.49 13.97
C PHE A 181 -4.86 2.66 14.48
N GLY A 182 -3.80 3.31 14.99
CA GLY A 182 -2.62 2.63 15.52
C GLY A 182 -1.73 1.97 14.45
N LYS A 183 -1.89 2.37 13.18
CA LYS A 183 -0.99 1.96 12.09
C LYS A 183 0.24 2.86 12.04
N SER A 184 1.24 2.40 11.30
CA SER A 184 2.36 3.22 10.87
C SER A 184 2.11 3.80 9.48
N ASP A 185 2.88 4.79 9.08
CA ASP A 185 2.78 5.49 7.81
C ASP A 185 4.15 5.49 7.11
N LEU A 186 4.16 5.15 5.83
CA LEU A 186 5.29 5.36 4.93
C LEU A 186 4.91 6.42 3.90
N PHE A 187 5.62 7.54 3.91
CA PHE A 187 5.35 8.66 3.02
C PHE A 187 6.52 8.85 2.04
N PHE A 188 6.26 8.65 0.76
CA PHE A 188 7.22 8.78 -0.32
C PHE A 188 7.19 10.20 -0.88
N LEU A 189 8.30 10.91 -0.73
CA LEU A 189 8.49 12.22 -1.34
C LEU A 189 9.03 12.03 -2.75
N CYS A 190 8.29 12.51 -3.74
CA CYS A 190 8.63 12.37 -5.15
C CYS A 190 8.90 13.74 -5.77
N LEU A 191 9.94 13.80 -6.61
CA LEU A 191 10.19 14.90 -7.53
C LEU A 191 9.57 14.54 -8.88
N LEU A 192 8.75 15.45 -9.41
CA LEU A 192 8.10 15.28 -10.71
C LEU A 192 8.41 16.46 -11.63
N ARG A 193 8.29 16.24 -12.93
CA ARG A 193 8.29 17.28 -13.96
C ARG A 193 6.91 17.33 -14.61
N PRO A 194 6.31 18.52 -14.80
CA PRO A 194 5.05 18.62 -15.52
C PRO A 194 5.25 18.31 -17.01
N LEU A 195 4.26 17.65 -17.60
CA LEU A 195 4.08 17.61 -19.04
C LEU A 195 3.41 18.92 -19.51
N PRO A 196 3.49 19.27 -20.80
CA PRO A 196 2.81 20.47 -21.31
C PRO A 196 1.29 20.39 -21.10
N SER A 197 0.79 21.13 -20.10
CA SER A 197 -0.64 21.25 -19.77
C SER A 197 -0.92 22.52 -18.99
N ASP A 198 -2.12 23.09 -19.16
CA ASP A 198 -2.62 24.16 -18.29
C ASP A 198 -3.14 23.57 -16.98
N ILE A 199 -3.08 24.35 -15.89
CA ILE A 199 -3.74 23.98 -14.63
C ILE A 199 -5.26 23.96 -14.85
N SER A 200 -5.91 22.90 -14.41
CA SER A 200 -7.36 22.76 -14.43
C SER A 200 -7.81 22.12 -13.13
N VAL A 201 -8.22 22.93 -12.17
CA VAL A 201 -8.62 22.46 -10.83
C VAL A 201 -9.99 21.79 -10.91
N GLU A 202 -10.09 20.55 -10.42
CA GLU A 202 -11.39 19.96 -10.10
C GLU A 202 -11.86 20.48 -8.73
N GLU A 203 -12.97 21.23 -8.71
CA GLU A 203 -13.48 21.96 -7.53
C GLU A 203 -13.97 21.06 -6.37
N SER A 204 -13.82 19.73 -6.45
CA SER A 204 -14.31 18.80 -5.43
C SER A 204 -13.39 18.63 -4.23
N GLU A 205 -12.06 18.76 -4.38
CA GLU A 205 -11.10 18.40 -3.31
C GLU A 205 -10.14 19.54 -2.88
N ILE A 206 -9.76 20.44 -3.78
CA ILE A 206 -8.86 21.57 -3.46
C ILE A 206 -9.51 22.94 -3.75
N ALA A 207 -9.09 23.94 -2.98
CA ALA A 207 -9.60 25.31 -3.08
C ALA A 207 -8.94 26.10 -4.21
N ALA A 208 -7.66 25.82 -4.48
CA ALA A 208 -6.86 26.47 -5.50
C ALA A 208 -5.59 25.66 -5.79
N ALA A 209 -5.06 25.78 -7.02
CA ALA A 209 -3.73 25.32 -7.40
C ALA A 209 -2.95 26.45 -8.08
N GLU A 210 -1.66 26.59 -7.78
CA GLU A 210 -0.82 27.68 -8.32
C GLU A 210 0.65 27.23 -8.49
N TRP A 211 1.36 27.90 -9.40
CA TRP A 211 2.82 27.81 -9.51
C TRP A 211 3.48 28.92 -8.68
N ILE A 212 4.14 28.58 -7.58
CA ILE A 212 4.89 29.55 -6.76
C ILE A 212 6.39 29.30 -6.81
N SER A 213 7.22 30.28 -6.48
CA SER A 213 8.67 30.03 -6.42
C SER A 213 9.01 29.06 -5.28
N LEU A 214 10.09 28.29 -5.44
CA LEU A 214 10.57 27.41 -4.36
C LEU A 214 10.91 28.19 -3.08
N ASP A 215 11.39 29.43 -3.22
CA ASP A 215 11.68 30.32 -2.09
C ASP A 215 10.40 30.80 -1.39
N ASP A 216 9.34 31.13 -2.14
CA ASP A 216 8.03 31.47 -1.57
C ASP A 216 7.44 30.25 -0.84
N TYR A 217 7.49 29.07 -1.45
CA TYR A 217 7.07 27.83 -0.80
C TYR A 217 7.82 27.61 0.51
N ARG A 218 9.15 27.70 0.48
CA ARG A 218 10.02 27.50 1.66
C ARG A 218 9.76 28.52 2.76
N SER A 219 9.52 29.78 2.40
CA SER A 219 9.42 30.90 3.34
C SER A 219 8.06 31.00 4.04
N GLN A 220 7.07 30.21 3.64
CA GLN A 220 5.80 30.10 4.36
C GLN A 220 6.04 29.80 5.85
N GLU A 221 5.35 30.53 6.74
CA GLU A 221 5.49 30.34 8.19
C GLU A 221 5.20 28.89 8.61
N PHE A 222 4.24 28.24 7.94
CA PHE A 222 3.93 26.83 8.15
C PHE A 222 5.12 25.90 7.84
N ASN A 223 5.82 26.15 6.72
CA ASN A 223 6.93 25.31 6.26
C ASN A 223 8.20 25.53 7.08
N THR A 224 8.50 26.79 7.44
CA THR A 224 9.69 27.14 8.25
C THR A 224 9.63 26.57 9.68
N LYS A 225 8.43 26.33 10.22
CA LYS A 225 8.24 25.67 11.53
C LYS A 225 8.40 24.14 11.47
N SER A 226 8.45 23.56 10.28
CA SER A 226 8.59 22.11 10.08
C SER A 226 10.00 21.77 9.58
N SER A 227 10.78 21.06 10.40
CA SER A 227 12.11 20.57 10.02
C SER A 227 12.05 19.63 8.81
N LEU A 228 10.97 18.85 8.69
CA LEU A 228 10.72 18.01 7.53
C LEU A 228 10.50 18.86 6.27
N LEU A 229 9.54 19.79 6.27
CA LEU A 229 9.23 20.57 5.07
C LEU A 229 10.40 21.47 4.65
N THR A 230 11.16 21.99 5.61
CA THR A 230 12.41 22.70 5.35
C THR A 230 13.44 21.79 4.67
N ARG A 231 13.63 20.56 5.17
CA ARG A 231 14.53 19.58 4.56
C ARG A 231 14.10 19.20 3.15
N ILE A 232 12.80 19.06 2.92
CA ILE A 232 12.22 18.77 1.59
C ILE A 232 12.59 19.87 0.60
N ALA A 233 12.38 21.14 0.97
CA ALA A 233 12.74 22.27 0.11
C ALA A 233 14.25 22.31 -0.19
N ASP A 234 15.11 22.01 0.80
CA ASP A 234 16.56 21.92 0.59
C ASP A 234 16.94 20.78 -0.37
N MET A 235 16.30 19.62 -0.25
CA MET A 235 16.54 18.47 -1.14
C MET A 235 16.13 18.78 -2.58
N VAL A 236 14.99 19.44 -2.78
CA VAL A 236 14.56 19.90 -4.11
C VAL A 236 15.56 20.90 -4.67
N ALA A 237 15.97 21.91 -3.88
CA ALA A 237 16.95 22.90 -4.31
C ALA A 237 18.30 22.27 -4.70
N ALA A 238 18.75 21.24 -3.97
CA ALA A 238 19.96 20.48 -4.30
C ALA A 238 19.78 19.59 -5.55
N SER A 239 18.61 18.95 -5.72
CA SER A 239 18.31 18.13 -6.90
C SER A 239 18.28 18.99 -8.18
N LEU A 240 17.71 20.19 -8.13
CA LEU A 240 17.73 21.14 -9.26
C LEU A 240 19.14 21.59 -9.67
N LYS A 241 20.12 21.53 -8.75
CA LYS A 241 21.54 21.78 -9.04
C LYS A 241 22.31 20.52 -9.46
N GLY A 242 21.66 19.36 -9.48
CA GLY A 242 22.30 18.06 -9.68
C GLY A 242 23.17 17.59 -8.51
N GLU A 243 23.06 18.25 -7.35
CA GLU A 243 23.83 17.96 -6.12
C GLU A 243 23.15 16.88 -5.25
N TYR A 244 21.88 16.60 -5.52
CA TYR A 244 21.12 15.52 -4.90
C TYR A 244 20.53 14.62 -5.98
N LYS A 245 20.62 13.30 -5.78
CA LYS A 245 20.10 12.29 -6.69
C LYS A 245 19.33 11.27 -5.87
N GLY A 246 18.03 11.21 -6.09
CA GLY A 246 17.11 10.29 -5.46
C GLY A 246 17.08 8.94 -6.14
N PHE A 247 15.98 8.21 -5.93
CA PHE A 247 15.76 6.90 -6.50
C PHE A 247 14.87 6.99 -7.72
N GLY A 248 15.41 6.64 -8.89
CA GLY A 248 14.64 6.49 -10.12
C GLY A 248 13.90 5.16 -10.14
N ALA A 249 12.80 5.10 -10.90
CA ALA A 249 12.02 3.89 -11.09
C ALA A 249 12.48 3.14 -12.35
N GLU A 250 12.97 1.91 -12.18
CA GLU A 250 13.38 1.04 -13.29
C GLU A 250 12.47 -0.18 -13.38
N ALA A 251 11.84 -0.39 -14.54
CA ALA A 251 11.04 -1.59 -14.78
C ALA A 251 11.96 -2.80 -14.98
N LEU A 252 11.98 -3.71 -14.02
CA LEU A 252 12.79 -4.92 -14.04
C LEU A 252 11.90 -6.16 -13.92
N SER A 253 12.28 -7.23 -14.62
CA SER A 253 11.62 -8.54 -14.50
C SER A 253 12.22 -9.34 -13.36
N PHE A 254 11.41 -9.82 -12.41
CA PHE A 254 11.85 -10.72 -11.34
C PHE A 254 11.29 -12.14 -11.53
N GLY A 255 12.16 -13.08 -11.93
CA GLY A 255 11.84 -14.52 -12.00
C GLY A 255 10.72 -14.87 -12.99
N PHE A 256 9.85 -15.81 -12.60
CA PHE A 256 8.78 -16.39 -13.44
C PHE A 256 7.51 -15.53 -13.58
N ARG A 257 7.49 -14.30 -13.05
CA ARG A 257 6.33 -13.40 -13.16
C ARG A 257 6.55 -12.38 -14.28
N ASN A 258 5.68 -12.42 -15.29
CA ASN A 258 5.67 -11.49 -16.43
C ASN A 258 5.06 -10.11 -16.11
N SER A 259 4.57 -9.87 -14.89
CA SER A 259 4.09 -8.55 -14.47
C SER A 259 5.28 -7.67 -14.10
N GLY A 260 5.48 -6.56 -14.82
CA GLY A 260 6.59 -5.64 -14.58
C GLY A 260 6.62 -5.16 -13.13
N SER A 261 7.74 -5.36 -12.45
CA SER A 261 8.00 -4.78 -11.14
C SER A 261 8.87 -3.53 -11.31
N TYR A 262 8.59 -2.47 -10.57
CA TYR A 262 9.48 -1.31 -10.49
C TYR A 262 10.48 -1.48 -9.36
N PHE A 263 11.76 -1.34 -9.69
CA PHE A 263 12.84 -1.24 -8.73
C PHE A 263 13.21 0.24 -8.57
N TYR A 264 13.06 0.76 -7.36
CA TYR A 264 13.40 2.13 -7.03
C TYR A 264 14.80 2.17 -6.42
N HIS A 265 15.75 2.76 -7.13
CA HIS A 265 17.16 2.79 -6.73
C HIS A 265 17.89 3.98 -7.32
N ASN A 266 19.12 4.22 -6.86
CA ASN A 266 19.98 5.26 -7.44
C ASN A 266 20.53 4.78 -8.80
N ILE A 267 19.74 5.03 -9.85
CA ILE A 267 20.08 4.74 -11.25
C ILE A 267 21.39 5.44 -11.65
N ASN A 268 21.64 6.64 -11.13
CA ASN A 268 22.83 7.42 -11.48
C ASN A 268 24.12 6.76 -10.99
N ASP A 269 24.13 6.27 -9.76
CA ASP A 269 25.30 5.65 -9.15
C ASP A 269 25.66 4.35 -9.87
N ILE A 270 24.65 3.51 -10.18
CA ILE A 270 24.91 2.25 -10.88
C ILE A 270 25.36 2.48 -12.32
N ASN A 271 24.78 3.45 -13.04
CA ASN A 271 25.22 3.77 -14.40
C ASN A 271 26.66 4.28 -14.40
N SER A 272 27.00 5.19 -13.49
CA SER A 272 28.37 5.71 -13.33
C SER A 272 29.37 4.58 -13.04
N TYR A 273 29.01 3.64 -12.16
CA TYR A 273 29.83 2.47 -11.86
C TYR A 273 30.06 1.59 -13.10
N LEU A 274 29.00 1.31 -13.87
CA LEU A 274 29.07 0.46 -15.06
C LEU A 274 29.89 1.10 -16.19
N GLU A 275 29.80 2.41 -16.38
CA GLU A 275 30.59 3.16 -17.36
C GLU A 275 32.10 3.14 -17.03
N GLN A 276 32.45 3.31 -15.76
CA GLN A 276 33.83 3.22 -15.29
C GLN A 276 34.42 1.82 -15.52
N LYS A 277 33.62 0.76 -15.29
CA LYS A 277 34.03 -0.63 -15.51
C LYS A 277 34.26 -0.94 -17.00
N LYS A 278 33.43 -0.39 -17.90
CA LYS A 278 33.63 -0.51 -19.35
C LYS A 278 34.89 0.21 -19.83
N SER A 279 35.28 1.30 -19.19
CA SER A 279 36.48 2.08 -19.56
C SER A 279 37.79 1.46 -19.07
N THR A 280 37.71 0.45 -18.18
CA THR A 280 38.85 -0.25 -17.58
C THR A 280 39.00 -1.69 -18.05
N SER A 281 38.11 -2.16 -18.93
CA SER A 281 38.14 -3.48 -19.59
C SER A 281 38.51 -3.33 -21.06
#